data_AF-A0A7T5ER43-F1
#
_entry.id   AF-A0A7T5ER43-F1
#
_cell.length_a   1.000
_cell.length_b   1.000
_cell.length_c   1.000
_cell.angle_alpha   90.00
_cell.angle_beta   90.00
_cell.angle_gamma   90.00
#
_symmetry.space_group_name_H-M   'P 1'
#
loop_
_entity.id
_entity.type
_entity.pdbx_description
1 polymer ?
#
loop_
_entity_poly.entity_id
_entity_poly.type
_entity_poly.pdbx_seq_one_letter_code
_entity_poly.pdbx_strand_id
1 'polypeptide(L)'
;MNEFFTVDQFAQVLHMHPRTVRRYIREGQLRATKVGREWRIRKEDADMFMGGNAKELHDNAIDDVQSYIDGFNGQVTGKLQVCAVLDCHVDDKEEAFEIAKIVMRHMNEDHDYGPAKSQYFYDKDTKKGRYILWGNPTFIGRILSSVGEFTNQS
;
A
#
# COMPACT_ATOMS: atom_id res chain seq x y z
N MET A 1 -12.96 -19.53 12.26
CA MET A 1 -12.50 -18.28 11.63
C MET A 1 -13.22 -17.14 12.30
N ASN A 2 -12.54 -16.04 12.65
CA ASN A 2 -13.20 -14.88 13.25
C ASN A 2 -14.22 -14.27 12.28
N GLU A 3 -15.41 -13.92 12.75
CA GLU A 3 -16.43 -13.21 11.96
C GLU A 3 -16.05 -11.76 11.66
N PHE A 4 -15.04 -11.23 12.35
CA PHE A 4 -14.61 -9.84 12.26
C PHE A 4 -13.08 -9.72 12.20
N PHE A 5 -12.61 -8.76 11.39
CA PHE A 5 -11.24 -8.28 11.37
C PHE A 5 -11.11 -6.96 12.14
N THR A 6 -10.01 -6.77 12.85
CA THR A 6 -9.56 -5.43 13.23
C THR A 6 -9.00 -4.68 12.01
N VAL A 7 -8.80 -3.37 12.12
CA VAL A 7 -8.08 -2.61 11.08
C VAL A 7 -6.73 -3.24 10.81
N ASP A 8 -5.96 -3.55 11.85
CA ASP A 8 -4.60 -4.03 11.70
C ASP A 8 -4.57 -5.46 11.13
N GLN A 9 -5.56 -6.29 11.47
CA GLN A 9 -5.74 -7.61 10.84
C GLN A 9 -6.17 -7.51 9.38
N PHE A 10 -7.10 -6.62 9.05
CA PHE A 10 -7.55 -6.46 7.67
C PHE A 10 -6.48 -5.79 6.79
N ALA A 11 -5.73 -4.87 7.37
CA ALA A 11 -4.53 -4.31 6.78
C ALA A 11 -3.50 -5.39 6.45
N GLN A 12 -3.31 -6.37 7.34
CA GLN A 12 -2.48 -7.54 7.04
C GLN A 12 -3.05 -8.39 5.90
N VAL A 13 -4.36 -8.63 5.87
CA VAL A 13 -5.03 -9.42 4.82
C VAL A 13 -4.92 -8.74 3.45
N LEU A 14 -5.12 -7.43 3.40
CA LEU A 14 -5.03 -6.63 2.17
C LEU A 14 -3.59 -6.28 1.80
N HIS A 15 -2.64 -6.55 2.68
CA HIS A 15 -1.26 -6.08 2.56
C HIS A 15 -1.20 -4.56 2.35
N MET A 16 -1.95 -3.82 3.19
CA MET A 16 -2.06 -2.35 3.17
C MET A 16 -1.69 -1.76 4.52
N HIS A 17 -1.37 -0.47 4.56
CA HIS A 17 -1.14 0.22 5.84
C HIS A 17 -2.48 0.41 6.60
N PRO A 18 -2.53 0.18 7.93
CA PRO A 18 -3.74 0.40 8.73
C PRO A 18 -4.33 1.82 8.62
N ARG A 19 -3.49 2.83 8.39
CA ARG A 19 -3.94 4.21 8.08
C ARG A 19 -4.78 4.29 6.81
N THR A 20 -4.43 3.52 5.78
CA THR A 20 -5.17 3.47 4.51
C THR A 20 -6.49 2.73 4.71
N VAL A 21 -6.49 1.63 5.46
CA VAL A 21 -7.73 0.95 5.87
C VAL A 21 -8.64 1.88 6.70
N ARG A 22 -8.08 2.64 7.66
CA ARG A 22 -8.83 3.67 8.41
C ARG A 22 -9.34 4.80 7.52
N ARG A 23 -8.59 5.17 6.48
CA ARG A 23 -9.03 6.15 5.47
C ARG A 23 -10.25 5.62 4.72
N TYR A 24 -10.20 4.39 4.21
CA TYR A 24 -11.33 3.76 3.52
C TYR A 24 -12.57 3.62 4.39
N ILE A 25 -12.41 3.35 5.69
CA ILE A 25 -13.53 3.36 6.64
C ILE A 25 -14.12 4.77 6.77
N ARG A 26 -13.26 5.81 6.87
CA ARG A 26 -13.70 7.21 7.02
C ARG A 26 -14.39 7.74 5.76
N GLU A 27 -13.90 7.35 4.59
CA GLU A 27 -14.44 7.73 3.28
C GLU A 27 -15.66 6.89 2.87
N GLY A 28 -16.06 5.92 3.70
CA GLY A 28 -17.22 5.06 3.44
C GLY A 28 -16.99 3.94 2.41
N GLN A 29 -15.77 3.83 1.89
CA GLN A 29 -15.37 2.80 0.92
C GLN A 29 -15.23 1.41 1.55
N LEU A 30 -14.89 1.32 2.84
CA LEU A 30 -14.87 0.07 3.61
C LEU A 30 -15.89 0.12 4.74
N ARG A 31 -16.88 -0.76 4.69
CA ARG A 31 -17.85 -0.90 5.79
C ARG A 31 -17.18 -1.48 7.02
N ALA A 32 -17.25 -0.75 8.12
CA ALA A 32 -16.78 -1.19 9.42
C ALA A 32 -17.69 -0.62 10.53
N THR A 33 -17.79 -1.35 11.63
CA THR A 33 -18.52 -0.91 12.83
C THR A 33 -17.53 -0.57 13.93
N LYS A 34 -17.73 0.56 14.61
CA LYS A 34 -16.90 0.96 15.75
C LYS A 34 -17.39 0.25 17.00
N VAL A 35 -16.52 -0.53 17.64
CA VAL A 35 -16.81 -1.26 18.88
C VAL A 35 -15.80 -0.83 19.93
N GLY A 36 -16.24 -0.05 20.91
CA GLY A 36 -15.35 0.59 21.88
C GLY A 36 -14.38 1.56 21.19
N ARG A 37 -13.07 1.29 21.31
CA ARG A 37 -12.00 2.11 20.72
C ARG A 37 -11.51 1.62 19.36
N GLU A 38 -11.97 0.47 18.90
CA GLU A 38 -11.46 -0.18 17.69
C GLU A 38 -12.54 -0.29 16.61
N TRP A 39 -12.11 -0.38 15.35
CA TRP A 39 -13.00 -0.76 14.26
C TRP A 39 -13.03 -2.28 14.10
N ARG A 40 -14.21 -2.79 13.75
CA ARG A 40 -14.47 -4.19 13.42
C ARG A 40 -15.06 -4.24 12.01
N ILE A 41 -14.43 -5.00 11.14
CA ILE A 41 -14.82 -5.19 9.74
C ILE A 41 -15.39 -6.60 9.65
N ARG A 42 -16.65 -6.76 9.26
CA ARG A 42 -17.21 -8.11 9.08
C ARG A 42 -16.48 -8.81 7.95
N LYS A 43 -16.38 -10.13 8.04
CA LYS A 43 -15.79 -10.93 6.95
C LYS A 43 -16.48 -10.68 5.60
N GLU A 44 -17.81 -10.58 5.58
CA GLU A 44 -18.58 -10.28 4.37
C GLU A 44 -18.25 -8.90 3.79
N ASP A 45 -18.12 -7.88 4.64
CA ASP A 45 -17.74 -6.52 4.22
C ASP A 45 -16.28 -6.49 3.69
N ALA A 46 -15.40 -7.26 4.32
CA ALA A 46 -14.02 -7.46 3.87
C ALA A 46 -13.95 -8.17 2.52
N ASP A 47 -14.69 -9.26 2.35
CA ASP A 47 -14.74 -10.05 1.12
C ASP A 47 -15.35 -9.23 -0.03
N MET A 48 -16.39 -8.44 0.24
CA MET A 48 -16.95 -7.48 -0.72
C MET A 48 -15.94 -6.40 -1.11
N PHE A 49 -15.23 -5.83 -0.12
CA PHE A 49 -14.19 -4.83 -0.38
C PHE A 49 -13.07 -5.41 -1.26
N MET A 50 -12.61 -6.63 -0.97
CA MET A 50 -11.59 -7.32 -1.75
C MET A 50 -12.05 -7.68 -3.16
N GLY A 51 -13.29 -8.15 -3.31
CA GLY A 51 -13.86 -8.56 -4.60
C GLY A 51 -14.26 -7.39 -5.50
N GLY A 52 -14.62 -6.24 -4.93
CA GLY A 52 -15.10 -5.06 -5.66
C GLY A 52 -14.00 -4.04 -6.04
N ASN A 53 -12.96 -3.89 -5.20
CA ASN A 53 -12.07 -2.72 -5.29
C ASN A 53 -10.70 -2.96 -5.91
N ALA A 54 -10.35 -4.17 -6.38
CA ALA A 54 -9.05 -4.38 -7.04
C ALA A 54 -8.87 -3.44 -8.26
N LYS A 55 -9.95 -3.24 -9.04
CA LYS A 55 -9.98 -2.29 -10.15
C LYS A 55 -9.95 -0.83 -9.65
N GLU A 56 -10.73 -0.49 -8.63
CA GLU A 56 -10.77 0.88 -8.10
C GLU A 56 -9.43 1.28 -7.45
N LEU A 57 -8.74 0.36 -6.76
CA LEU A 57 -7.39 0.55 -6.22
C LEU A 57 -6.38 0.77 -7.35
N HIS A 58 -6.49 0.01 -8.43
CA HIS A 58 -5.67 0.18 -9.62
C HIS A 58 -5.92 1.54 -10.30
N ASP A 59 -7.18 1.91 -10.49
CA ASP A 59 -7.59 3.18 -11.11
C ASP A 59 -7.10 4.37 -10.26
N ASN A 60 -7.27 4.32 -8.93
CA ASN A 60 -6.74 5.34 -8.02
C ASN A 60 -5.20 5.45 -8.08
N ALA A 61 -4.50 4.32 -8.20
CA ALA A 61 -3.06 4.32 -8.36
C ALA A 61 -2.62 4.99 -9.68
N ILE A 62 -3.36 4.76 -10.77
CA ILE A 62 -3.15 5.45 -12.05
C ILE A 62 -3.39 6.95 -11.90
N ASP A 63 -4.50 7.36 -11.28
CA ASP A 63 -4.83 8.77 -11.08
C ASP A 63 -3.76 9.50 -10.24
N ASP A 64 -3.21 8.84 -9.23
CA ASP A 64 -2.13 9.37 -8.40
C ASP A 64 -0.79 9.49 -9.15
N VAL A 65 -0.49 8.55 -10.07
CA VAL A 65 0.68 8.64 -10.97
C VAL A 65 0.47 9.76 -11.99
N GLN A 66 -0.73 9.86 -12.57
CA GLN A 66 -1.06 10.90 -13.54
C GLN A 66 -0.99 12.28 -12.90
N SER A 67 -1.54 12.43 -11.69
CA SER A 67 -1.45 13.67 -10.90
C SER A 67 0.01 14.05 -10.59
N TYR A 68 0.89 13.07 -10.37
CA TYR A 68 2.32 13.32 -10.23
C TYR A 68 2.95 13.85 -11.52
N ILE A 69 2.66 13.21 -12.66
CA ILE A 69 3.17 13.60 -13.98
C ILE A 69 2.72 15.02 -14.34
N ASP A 70 1.46 15.34 -14.08
CA ASP A 70 0.86 16.63 -14.39
C ASP A 70 1.27 17.73 -13.40
N GLY A 71 1.98 17.38 -12.32
CA GLY A 71 2.48 18.33 -11.32
C GLY A 71 1.43 18.78 -10.30
N PHE A 72 0.29 18.08 -10.20
CA PHE A 72 -0.79 18.38 -9.26
C PHE A 72 -0.62 17.72 -7.87
N ASN A 73 0.47 16.97 -7.64
CA ASN A 73 0.70 16.33 -6.34
C ASN A 73 1.01 17.35 -5.23
N GLY A 74 -0.02 17.62 -4.42
CA GLY A 74 0.05 18.47 -3.23
C GLY A 74 0.83 17.82 -2.11
N GLN A 75 2.12 18.17 -2.00
CA GLN A 75 2.99 18.22 -0.81
C GLN A 75 4.45 18.03 -1.25
N VAL A 76 4.96 18.98 -2.05
CA VAL A 76 6.40 19.03 -2.32
C VAL A 76 7.08 19.67 -1.12
N THR A 77 7.71 18.87 -0.27
CA THR A 77 8.64 19.37 0.76
C THR A 77 10.05 19.36 0.20
N GLY A 78 10.56 20.54 -0.19
CA GLY A 78 11.93 20.71 -0.66
C GLY A 78 12.06 20.82 -2.19
N LYS A 79 13.26 20.56 -2.72
CA LYS A 79 13.61 20.78 -4.14
C LYS A 79 13.40 19.58 -5.05
N LEU A 80 13.34 18.37 -4.48
CA LEU A 80 13.34 17.12 -5.24
C LEU A 80 12.21 16.22 -4.77
N GLN A 81 11.56 15.56 -5.73
CA GLN A 81 10.56 14.53 -5.50
C GLN A 81 10.74 13.41 -6.52
N VAL A 82 10.31 12.20 -6.17
CA VAL A 82 10.30 11.05 -7.08
C VAL A 82 8.98 10.30 -6.97
N CYS A 83 8.54 9.74 -8.10
CA CYS A 83 7.57 8.66 -8.20
C CYS A 83 8.30 7.47 -8.83
N ALA A 84 8.42 6.37 -8.09
CA ALA A 84 9.04 5.14 -8.57
C ALA A 84 7.99 4.05 -8.71
N VAL A 85 7.99 3.38 -9.86
CA VAL A 85 7.19 2.17 -10.10
C VAL A 85 8.14 0.98 -10.12
N LEU A 86 7.91 0.01 -9.25
CA LEU A 86 8.65 -1.23 -9.15
C LEU A 86 7.71 -2.39 -9.44
N ASP A 87 7.97 -3.13 -10.52
CA ASP A 87 7.32 -4.40 -10.80
C ASP A 87 8.19 -5.55 -10.28
N CYS A 88 7.59 -6.42 -9.47
CA CYS A 88 8.18 -7.64 -8.96
C CYS A 88 7.45 -8.82 -9.60
N HIS A 89 8.18 -9.65 -10.33
CA HIS A 89 7.71 -10.92 -10.86
C HIS A 89 8.02 -11.99 -9.82
N VAL A 90 6.99 -12.64 -9.32
CA VAL A 90 7.05 -13.51 -8.13
C VAL A 90 6.31 -14.81 -8.41
N ASP A 91 6.62 -15.87 -7.67
CA ASP A 91 5.99 -17.17 -7.88
C ASP A 91 4.55 -17.20 -7.36
N ASP A 92 4.28 -16.45 -6.30
CA ASP A 92 2.97 -16.34 -5.67
C ASP A 92 2.78 -15.01 -4.93
N LYS A 93 1.60 -14.88 -4.29
CA LYS A 93 1.24 -13.69 -3.51
C LYS A 93 2.02 -13.56 -2.20
N GLU A 94 2.58 -14.64 -1.67
CA GLU A 94 3.31 -14.64 -0.39
C GLU A 94 4.68 -13.99 -0.57
N GLU A 95 5.39 -14.35 -1.65
CA GLU A 95 6.63 -13.67 -2.02
C GLU A 95 6.41 -12.18 -2.32
N ALA A 96 5.32 -11.86 -3.04
CA ALA A 96 4.89 -10.47 -3.20
C ALA A 96 4.72 -9.80 -1.83
N PHE A 97 4.08 -10.45 -0.87
CA PHE A 97 3.88 -9.89 0.45
C PHE A 97 5.18 -9.68 1.24
N GLU A 98 6.18 -10.55 1.09
CA GLU A 98 7.49 -10.36 1.72
C GLU A 98 8.15 -9.03 1.28
N ILE A 99 8.09 -8.73 -0.01
CA ILE A 99 8.56 -7.45 -0.56
C ILE A 99 7.75 -6.28 0.01
N ALA A 100 6.42 -6.42 0.07
CA ALA A 100 5.55 -5.40 0.64
C ALA A 100 5.89 -5.08 2.10
N LYS A 101 6.26 -6.09 2.91
CA LYS A 101 6.69 -5.88 4.30
C LYS A 101 7.95 -5.03 4.41
N ILE A 102 8.92 -5.18 3.50
CA ILE A 102 10.14 -4.37 3.46
C ILE A 102 9.78 -2.90 3.20
N VAL A 103 8.96 -2.66 2.17
CA VAL A 103 8.46 -1.30 1.85
C VAL A 103 7.72 -0.70 3.04
N MET A 104 6.81 -1.45 3.66
CA MET A 104 6.02 -0.98 4.81
C MET A 104 6.90 -0.67 6.02
N ARG A 105 7.91 -1.49 6.29
CA ARG A 105 8.84 -1.27 7.40
C ARG A 105 9.49 0.11 7.27
N HIS A 106 10.06 0.43 6.10
CA HIS A 106 10.64 1.74 5.87
C HIS A 106 9.62 2.88 5.96
N MET A 107 8.41 2.69 5.43
CA MET A 107 7.34 3.70 5.48
C MET A 107 6.82 3.98 6.90
N ASN A 108 6.99 3.05 7.83
CA ASN A 108 6.51 3.14 9.21
C ASN A 108 7.58 3.56 10.22
N GLU A 109 8.85 3.37 9.88
CA GLU A 109 9.94 3.89 10.68
C GLU A 109 9.88 5.42 10.69
N ASP A 110 9.94 6.02 11.88
CA ASP A 110 9.89 7.47 12.04
C ASP A 110 11.18 8.06 11.49
N HIS A 111 11.07 8.79 10.38
CA HIS A 111 12.21 9.32 9.66
C HIS A 111 11.97 10.77 9.25
N ASP A 112 13.02 11.59 9.34
CA ASP A 112 13.01 12.99 8.90
C ASP A 112 13.21 13.12 7.37
N TYR A 113 12.45 12.36 6.59
CA TYR A 113 12.49 12.39 5.11
C TYR A 113 11.29 13.11 4.48
N GLY A 114 10.40 13.66 5.31
CA GLY A 114 9.19 14.33 4.86
C GLY A 114 8.07 13.36 4.46
N PRO A 115 6.97 13.86 3.87
CA PRO A 115 5.85 13.05 3.46
C PRO A 115 6.27 12.03 2.39
N ALA A 116 5.83 10.80 2.59
CA ALA A 116 5.94 9.72 1.63
C ALA A 116 4.60 8.99 1.50
N LYS A 117 4.37 8.41 0.33
CA LYS A 117 3.19 7.61 0.02
C LYS A 117 3.64 6.33 -0.69
N SER A 118 2.99 5.21 -0.37
CA SER A 118 3.14 3.98 -1.11
C SER A 118 1.78 3.41 -1.48
N GLN A 119 1.73 2.75 -2.63
CA GLN A 119 0.63 1.92 -3.09
C GLN A 119 1.18 0.60 -3.61
N TYR A 120 0.40 -0.46 -3.41
CA TYR A 120 0.76 -1.80 -3.82
C TYR A 120 -0.49 -2.54 -4.30
N PHE A 121 -0.33 -3.33 -5.36
CA PHE A 121 -1.32 -4.32 -5.76
C PHE A 121 -0.63 -5.54 -6.38
N TYR A 122 -1.29 -6.69 -6.24
CA TYR A 122 -0.87 -7.96 -6.82
C TYR A 122 -1.85 -8.38 -7.92
N ASP A 123 -1.32 -8.62 -9.11
CA ASP A 123 -2.03 -9.28 -10.18
C ASP A 123 -1.73 -10.78 -10.12
N LYS A 124 -2.77 -11.57 -9.78
CA LYS A 124 -2.70 -13.02 -9.69
C LYS A 124 -2.53 -13.72 -11.05
N ASP A 125 -3.03 -13.10 -12.12
CA ASP A 125 -3.08 -13.70 -13.45
C ASP A 125 -1.70 -13.56 -14.11
N THR A 126 -1.02 -12.44 -13.85
CA THR A 126 0.35 -12.19 -14.33
C THR A 126 1.44 -12.47 -13.29
N LYS A 127 1.05 -12.93 -12.09
CA LYS A 127 1.93 -13.13 -10.94
C LYS A 127 2.88 -11.96 -10.69
N LYS A 128 2.32 -10.76 -10.64
CA LYS A 128 3.09 -9.53 -10.59
C LYS A 128 2.64 -8.63 -9.45
N GLY A 129 3.56 -8.33 -8.53
CA GLY A 129 3.38 -7.26 -7.56
C GLY A 129 3.84 -5.92 -8.17
N ARG A 130 2.99 -4.89 -8.15
CA ARG A 130 3.40 -3.52 -8.51
C ARG A 130 3.41 -2.64 -7.28
N TYR A 131 4.53 -2.00 -7.03
CA TYR A 131 4.72 -1.01 -5.98
C TYR A 131 4.90 0.37 -6.61
N ILE A 132 4.16 1.35 -6.10
CA ILE A 132 4.30 2.74 -6.52
C ILE A 132 4.62 3.57 -5.28
N LEU A 133 5.75 4.27 -5.33
CA LEU A 133 6.32 4.99 -4.20
C LEU A 133 6.52 6.46 -4.56
N TRP A 134 6.00 7.36 -3.73
CA TRP A 134 6.19 8.80 -3.85
C TRP A 134 6.91 9.33 -2.61
N GLY A 135 7.87 10.24 -2.81
CA GLY A 135 8.52 10.92 -1.70
C GLY A 135 9.87 11.54 -2.07
N ASN A 136 10.71 11.76 -1.06
CA ASN A 136 12.08 12.23 -1.23
C ASN A 136 12.95 11.16 -1.93
N PRO A 137 13.77 11.51 -2.95
CA PRO A 137 14.58 10.53 -3.67
C PRO A 137 15.55 9.72 -2.80
N THR A 138 16.14 10.31 -1.77
CA THR A 138 17.05 9.60 -0.86
C THR A 138 16.30 8.52 -0.08
N PHE A 139 15.08 8.82 0.37
CA PHE A 139 14.26 7.87 1.09
C PHE A 139 13.76 6.75 0.18
N ILE A 140 13.16 7.09 -0.96
CA ILE A 140 12.68 6.09 -1.92
C ILE A 140 13.83 5.22 -2.44
N GLY A 141 14.99 5.81 -2.71
CA GLY A 141 16.19 5.07 -3.12
C GLY A 141 16.61 4.00 -2.11
N ARG A 142 16.57 4.32 -0.79
CA ARG A 142 16.87 3.33 0.26
C ARG A 142 15.88 2.17 0.25
N ILE A 143 14.59 2.45 0.10
CA ILE A 143 13.57 1.39 0.02
C ILE A 143 13.86 0.46 -1.16
N LEU A 144 14.14 1.03 -2.34
CA LEU A 144 14.44 0.24 -3.54
C LEU A 144 15.72 -0.58 -3.37
N SER A 145 16.77 -0.03 -2.75
CA SER A 145 17.99 -0.78 -2.42
C SER A 145 17.70 -1.96 -1.50
N SER A 146 16.96 -1.77 -0.41
CA SER A 146 16.62 -2.84 0.53
C SER A 146 15.75 -3.92 -0.09
N VAL A 147 14.83 -3.57 -1.01
CA VAL A 147 14.07 -4.56 -1.79
C VAL A 147 14.99 -5.37 -2.71
N GLY A 148 15.88 -4.71 -3.45
CA GLY A 148 16.81 -5.40 -4.35
C GLY A 148 17.81 -6.31 -3.64
N GLU A 149 18.25 -5.93 -2.44
CA GLU A 149 19.12 -6.75 -1.59
C GLU A 149 18.42 -8.03 -1.11
N PHE A 150 17.13 -7.95 -0.78
CA PHE A 150 16.33 -9.10 -0.35
C PHE A 150 16.11 -10.10 -1.48
N THR A 151 15.78 -9.62 -2.68
CA THR A 151 15.51 -10.50 -3.84
C THR A 151 16.77 -11.19 -4.36
N ASN A 152 17.96 -10.61 -4.15
CA ASN A 152 19.23 -11.24 -4.56
C ASN A 152 19.72 -12.32 -3.57
N GLN A 153 19.09 -12.44 -2.40
CA GLN A 153 19.44 -13.42 -1.36
C GLN A 153 18.45 -14.59 -1.27
N SER A 154 17.32 -14.49 -1.98
CA SER A 154 16.20 -15.46 -1.92
C SER A 154 16.22 -16.43 -3.09
#